data_AF-A0A2N3KWY1-F1
#
_entry.id   AF-A0A2N3KWY1-F1
#
_cell.length_a   1.000
_cell.length_b   1.000
_cell.length_c   1.000
_cell.angle_alpha   90.00
_cell.angle_beta   90.00
_cell.angle_gamma   90.00
#
_symmetry.space_group_name_H-M   'P 1'
#
loop_
_entity.id
_entity.type
_entity.pdbx_description
1 polymer ?
#
loop_
_entity_poly.entity_id
_entity_poly.type
_entity_poly.pdbx_seq_one_letter_code
_entity_poly.pdbx_strand_id
1 'polypeptide(L)'
;MKTTSLIGTTGLLIILTMPTLAAPSAKGQAATDYEFWQYIENNAARTADEYAASHDPRATYFFKTSKAEYQENGEYAGKYLVQLNNQGRSGDISTATLVPNFDFCADPSGLDDSKPDLLTVIGGTFNDQKF
;
A
#
# COMPACT_ATOMS: atom_id res chain seq x y z
N MET A 1 26.60 64.52 23.03
CA MET A 1 25.24 64.01 22.82
C MET A 1 25.34 62.56 22.36
N LYS A 2 24.63 61.65 23.03
CA LYS A 2 24.67 60.19 22.90
C LYS A 2 23.28 59.75 22.42
N THR A 3 23.17 59.06 21.29
CA THR A 3 22.02 58.20 20.94
C THR A 3 22.39 57.34 19.72
N THR A 4 22.86 56.09 19.91
CA THR A 4 22.09 54.83 19.99
C THR A 4 21.65 54.32 18.62
N SER A 5 22.40 53.35 18.10
CA SER A 5 22.07 52.52 16.94
C SER A 5 21.34 51.26 17.40
N LEU A 6 20.15 50.98 16.86
CA LEU A 6 19.42 49.72 17.04
C LEU A 6 19.54 48.90 15.76
N ILE A 7 20.31 47.82 15.82
CA ILE A 7 20.34 46.79 14.77
C ILE A 7 19.33 45.72 15.20
N GLY A 8 18.19 45.66 14.51
CA GLY A 8 17.17 44.62 14.71
C GLY A 8 17.55 43.37 13.93
N THR A 9 17.99 42.33 14.63
CA THR A 9 18.26 41.01 14.05
C THR A 9 16.95 40.27 13.87
N THR A 10 16.47 40.16 12.64
CA THR A 10 15.30 39.36 12.28
C THR A 10 15.66 37.88 12.38
N GLY A 11 15.26 37.22 13.48
CA GLY A 11 15.41 35.78 13.64
C GLY A 11 14.46 35.05 12.71
N LEU A 12 15.00 34.38 11.69
CA LEU A 12 14.29 33.47 10.82
C LEU A 12 13.90 32.21 11.62
N LEU A 13 12.62 32.12 12.01
CA LEU A 13 12.07 30.92 12.66
C LEU A 13 11.86 29.83 11.60
N ILE A 14 12.79 28.87 11.53
CA ILE A 14 12.65 27.67 10.69
C ILE A 14 11.71 26.70 11.42
N ILE A 15 10.45 26.66 10.99
CA ILE A 15 9.51 25.63 11.45
C ILE A 15 9.87 24.33 10.71
N LEU A 16 10.63 23.46 11.38
CA LEU A 16 10.85 22.09 10.92
C LEU A 16 9.53 21.33 11.07
N THR A 17 8.79 21.21 9.96
CA THR A 17 7.64 20.30 9.88
C THR A 17 8.20 18.89 9.90
N MET A 18 8.12 18.22 11.05
CA MET A 18 8.42 16.79 11.09
C MET A 18 7.34 16.06 10.28
N PRO A 19 7.70 15.12 9.40
CA PRO A 19 6.71 14.31 8.70
C PRO A 19 5.93 13.52 9.75
N THR A 20 4.65 13.82 9.89
CA THR A 20 3.71 12.95 10.62
C THR A 20 3.66 11.64 9.86
N LEU A 21 4.25 10.58 10.42
CA LEU A 21 3.96 9.22 9.99
C LEU A 21 2.44 9.05 10.02
N ALA A 22 1.86 8.54 8.94
CA ALA A 22 0.44 8.25 8.91
C ALA A 22 0.08 7.33 10.10
N ALA A 23 -1.19 7.33 10.50
CA ALA A 23 -1.72 6.40 11.49
C ALA A 23 -2.50 5.28 10.77
N PRO A 24 -2.63 4.09 11.38
CA PRO A 24 -3.57 3.09 10.88
C PRO A 24 -4.99 3.65 10.85
N SER A 25 -5.85 3.11 9.98
CA SER A 25 -7.27 3.45 9.91
C SER A 25 -7.92 3.32 11.28
N ALA A 26 -8.86 4.21 11.59
CA ALA A 26 -9.74 3.96 12.72
C ALA A 26 -10.54 2.68 12.48
N LYS A 27 -10.96 2.02 13.57
CA LYS A 27 -11.75 0.79 13.49
C LYS A 27 -13.00 1.00 12.65
N GLY A 28 -13.21 0.16 11.63
CA GLY A 28 -14.36 0.24 10.73
C GLY A 28 -14.17 1.20 9.55
N GLN A 29 -12.96 1.74 9.34
CA GLN A 29 -12.64 2.64 8.23
C GLN A 29 -11.59 2.05 7.28
N ALA A 30 -11.01 0.89 7.57
CA ALA A 30 -10.11 0.27 6.61
C ALA A 30 -10.92 -0.23 5.41
N ALA A 31 -10.36 -0.17 4.20
CA ALA A 31 -11.04 -0.66 2.99
C ALA A 31 -11.53 -2.11 3.12
N THR A 32 -10.86 -2.94 3.94
CA THR A 32 -11.25 -4.32 4.26
C THR A 32 -12.53 -4.45 5.08
N ASP A 33 -12.97 -3.38 5.76
CA ASP A 33 -14.17 -3.36 6.60
C ASP A 33 -15.45 -3.11 5.79
N TYR A 34 -15.32 -2.73 4.51
CA TYR A 34 -16.44 -2.43 3.61
C TYR A 34 -16.81 -3.63 2.74
N GLU A 35 -18.10 -3.76 2.40
CA GLU A 35 -18.60 -4.83 1.51
C GLU A 35 -17.95 -4.81 0.11
N PHE A 36 -17.48 -3.64 -0.34
CA PHE A 36 -16.81 -3.46 -1.62
C PHE A 36 -15.38 -4.03 -1.66
N TRP A 37 -14.84 -4.48 -0.52
CA TRP A 37 -13.49 -5.06 -0.44
C TRP A 37 -13.27 -6.17 -1.46
N GLN A 38 -14.28 -7.01 -1.73
CA GLN A 38 -14.17 -8.10 -2.69
C GLN A 38 -13.75 -7.62 -4.09
N TYR A 39 -14.20 -6.45 -4.52
CA TYR A 39 -13.83 -5.88 -5.83
C TYR A 39 -12.37 -5.44 -5.86
N ILE A 40 -11.90 -4.81 -4.78
CA ILE A 40 -10.50 -4.42 -4.61
C ILE A 40 -9.61 -5.67 -4.56
N GLU A 41 -10.02 -6.71 -3.84
CA GLU A 41 -9.29 -7.97 -3.77
C GLU A 41 -9.18 -8.64 -5.16
N ASN A 42 -10.25 -8.60 -5.94
CA ASN A 42 -10.24 -9.13 -7.31
C ASN A 42 -9.36 -8.28 -8.25
N ASN A 43 -9.33 -6.96 -8.08
CA ASN A 43 -8.38 -6.11 -8.79
C ASN A 43 -6.94 -6.48 -8.40
N ALA A 44 -6.64 -6.60 -7.10
CA ALA A 44 -5.31 -7.00 -6.63
C ALA A 44 -4.84 -8.33 -7.24
N ALA A 45 -5.72 -9.33 -7.33
CA ALA A 45 -5.40 -10.60 -7.96
C ALA A 45 -5.09 -10.46 -9.46
N ARG A 46 -5.88 -9.68 -10.21
CA ARG A 46 -5.60 -9.41 -11.63
C ARG A 46 -4.27 -8.69 -11.82
N THR A 47 -4.00 -7.65 -11.02
CA THR A 47 -2.72 -6.93 -11.06
C THR A 47 -1.55 -7.85 -10.75
N ALA A 48 -1.71 -8.76 -9.79
CA ALA A 48 -0.70 -9.76 -9.45
C ALA A 48 -0.49 -10.81 -10.56
N ASP A 49 -1.56 -11.28 -11.21
CA ASP A 49 -1.48 -12.17 -12.37
C ASP A 49 -0.78 -11.49 -13.56
N GLU A 50 -1.09 -10.21 -13.84
CA GLU A 50 -0.41 -9.42 -14.88
C GLU A 50 1.09 -9.24 -14.60
N TYR A 51 1.45 -8.95 -13.34
CA TYR A 51 2.84 -8.89 -12.92
C TYR A 51 3.53 -10.25 -13.07
N ALA A 52 2.92 -11.33 -12.58
CA ALA A 52 3.46 -12.68 -12.70
C ALA A 52 3.66 -13.11 -14.15
N ALA A 53 2.75 -12.78 -15.07
CA ALA A 53 2.88 -13.11 -16.48
C ALA A 53 4.17 -12.58 -17.14
N SER A 54 4.74 -11.49 -16.62
CA SER A 54 5.98 -10.90 -17.11
C SER A 54 7.25 -11.31 -16.33
N HIS A 55 7.11 -11.97 -15.17
CA HIS A 55 8.23 -12.30 -14.27
C HIS A 55 8.34 -13.81 -14.01
N ASP A 56 7.25 -14.47 -13.61
CA ASP A 56 7.13 -15.93 -13.51
C ASP A 56 5.69 -16.37 -13.82
N PRO A 57 5.38 -16.79 -15.06
CA PRO A 57 4.01 -17.10 -15.48
C PRO A 57 3.42 -18.36 -14.84
N ARG A 58 4.21 -19.08 -14.01
CA ARG A 58 3.70 -20.20 -13.20
C ARG A 58 2.99 -19.71 -11.95
N ALA A 59 3.33 -18.52 -11.46
CA ALA A 59 2.62 -17.88 -10.37
C ALA A 59 1.25 -17.39 -10.86
N THR A 60 0.21 -17.82 -10.19
CA THR A 60 -1.18 -17.41 -10.49
C THR A 60 -1.91 -17.10 -9.20
N TYR A 61 -2.98 -16.32 -9.26
CA TYR A 61 -3.73 -15.87 -8.07
C TYR A 61 -5.23 -16.19 -8.17
N PHE A 62 -5.60 -17.29 -8.81
CA PHE A 62 -7.01 -17.67 -9.02
C PHE A 62 -7.76 -18.04 -7.71
N PHE A 63 -7.11 -18.80 -6.81
CA PHE A 63 -7.68 -19.21 -5.52
C PHE A 63 -7.05 -18.45 -4.34
N LYS A 64 -6.77 -17.16 -4.55
CA LYS A 64 -6.08 -16.34 -3.55
C LYS A 64 -6.86 -16.19 -2.25
N THR A 65 -6.12 -16.14 -1.15
CA THR A 65 -6.52 -15.44 0.07
C THR A 65 -5.79 -14.10 0.11
N SER A 66 -6.41 -13.09 0.72
CA SER A 66 -5.79 -11.79 0.93
C SER A 66 -5.71 -11.41 2.40
N LYS A 67 -4.73 -10.58 2.73
CA LYS A 67 -4.60 -9.90 4.02
C LYS A 67 -4.11 -8.49 3.77
N ALA A 68 -4.75 -7.50 4.40
CA ALA A 68 -4.22 -6.14 4.46
C ALA A 68 -3.46 -5.93 5.78
N GLU A 69 -2.29 -5.31 5.72
CA GLU A 69 -1.46 -5.03 6.89
C GLU A 69 -0.92 -3.62 6.84
N TYR A 70 -1.10 -2.88 7.93
CA TYR A 70 -0.51 -1.55 8.09
C TYR A 70 0.97 -1.66 8.45
N GLN A 71 1.84 -1.01 7.68
CA GLN A 71 3.26 -1.02 7.96
C GLN A 71 3.65 0.19 8.82
N GLU A 72 3.99 -0.05 10.08
CA GLU A 72 4.46 1.02 11.00
C GLU A 72 5.90 1.45 10.72
N ASN A 73 6.75 0.52 10.26
CA ASN A 73 8.19 0.72 10.05
C ASN A 73 8.67 0.03 8.78
N GLY A 74 9.72 0.56 8.14
CA GLY A 74 10.32 -0.01 6.93
C GLY A 74 10.12 0.89 5.70
N GLU A 75 10.35 0.32 4.51
CA GLU A 75 10.32 1.07 3.23
C GLU A 75 8.94 1.68 2.92
N TYR A 76 7.86 1.00 3.29
CA TYR A 76 6.47 1.45 3.09
C TYR A 76 5.84 1.92 4.41
N ALA A 77 6.64 2.38 5.37
CA ALA A 77 6.14 2.90 6.64
C ALA A 77 5.07 3.97 6.41
N GLY A 78 3.94 3.86 7.10
CA GLY A 78 2.79 4.74 6.89
C GLY A 78 1.78 4.25 5.86
N LYS A 79 1.96 3.06 5.27
CA LYS A 79 1.09 2.53 4.21
C LYS A 79 0.48 1.19 4.60
N TYR A 80 -0.68 0.91 4.02
CA TYR A 80 -1.23 -0.45 3.97
C TYR A 80 -0.58 -1.24 2.85
N LEU A 81 -0.29 -2.51 3.11
CA LEU A 81 0.15 -3.50 2.13
C LEU A 81 -0.91 -4.59 2.02
N VAL A 82 -1.24 -4.99 0.79
CA VAL A 82 -2.11 -6.12 0.50
C VAL A 82 -1.25 -7.31 0.14
N GLN A 83 -1.29 -8.36 0.95
CA GLN A 83 -0.63 -9.63 0.69
C GLN A 83 -1.64 -10.59 0.09
N LEU A 84 -1.28 -11.16 -1.06
CA LEU A 84 -2.00 -12.28 -1.66
C LEU A 84 -1.21 -13.56 -1.44
N ASN A 85 -1.93 -14.63 -1.13
CA ASN A 85 -1.39 -15.97 -1.06
C ASN A 85 -2.29 -16.92 -1.85
N ASN A 86 -1.74 -17.66 -2.80
CA ASN A 86 -2.45 -18.71 -3.52
C ASN A 86 -1.72 -20.03 -3.30
N GLN A 87 -2.46 -21.01 -2.77
CA GLN A 87 -1.99 -22.39 -2.67
C GLN A 87 -2.64 -23.22 -3.78
N GLY A 88 -1.87 -23.49 -4.83
CA GLY A 88 -2.28 -24.34 -5.94
C GLY A 88 -2.58 -25.77 -5.49
N ARG A 89 -3.39 -26.49 -6.29
CA ARG A 89 -3.79 -27.88 -5.99
C ARG A 89 -2.62 -28.87 -6.00
N SER A 90 -1.56 -28.56 -6.74
CA SER A 90 -0.30 -29.30 -6.82
C SER A 90 0.62 -29.06 -5.61
N GLY A 91 0.26 -28.15 -4.70
CA GLY A 91 1.09 -27.73 -3.59
C GLY A 91 1.97 -26.52 -3.90
N ASP A 92 1.93 -25.99 -5.13
CA ASP A 92 2.64 -24.77 -5.48
C ASP A 92 2.09 -23.57 -4.71
N ILE A 93 2.97 -22.70 -4.23
CA ILE A 93 2.60 -21.49 -3.46
C ILE A 93 3.04 -20.27 -4.24
N SER A 94 2.10 -19.37 -4.50
CA SER A 94 2.36 -18.04 -5.07
C SER A 94 2.01 -16.97 -4.05
N THR A 95 2.92 -16.03 -3.79
CA THR A 95 2.63 -14.85 -2.96
C THR A 95 2.87 -13.57 -3.74
N ALA A 96 2.11 -12.53 -3.44
CA ALA A 96 2.35 -11.17 -3.95
C ALA A 96 2.13 -10.16 -2.85
N THR A 97 2.94 -9.11 -2.82
CA THR A 97 2.70 -7.94 -1.98
C THR A 97 2.40 -6.75 -2.87
N LEU A 98 1.30 -6.06 -2.58
CA LEU A 98 0.83 -4.92 -3.33
C LEU A 98 0.65 -3.70 -2.44
N VAL A 99 0.90 -2.52 -2.99
CA VAL A 99 0.62 -1.22 -2.37
C VAL A 99 -0.64 -0.64 -3.01
N PRO A 100 -1.67 -0.27 -2.24
CA PRO A 100 -2.82 0.49 -2.73
C PRO A 100 -2.40 1.88 -3.24
N ASN A 101 -2.93 2.28 -4.40
CA ASN A 101 -2.77 3.63 -4.97
C ASN A 101 -3.96 4.55 -4.67
N PHE A 102 -4.72 4.21 -3.62
CA PHE A 102 -5.86 4.96 -3.11
C PHE A 102 -5.75 5.12 -1.60
N ASP A 103 -6.59 5.98 -1.02
CA ASP A 103 -6.68 6.12 0.43
C ASP A 103 -7.36 4.90 1.05
N PHE A 104 -6.57 4.03 1.67
CA PHE A 104 -7.06 2.79 2.29
C PHE A 104 -7.99 3.03 3.50
N CYS A 105 -7.98 4.23 4.06
CA CYS A 105 -8.82 4.64 5.20
C CYS A 105 -10.12 5.34 4.76
N ALA A 106 -10.31 5.55 3.46
CA ALA A 106 -11.49 6.21 2.91
C ALA A 106 -12.56 5.20 2.47
N ASP A 107 -13.80 5.67 2.31
CA ASP A 107 -14.89 4.87 1.75
C ASP A 107 -14.55 4.44 0.30
N PRO A 108 -14.43 3.13 0.03
CA PRO A 108 -14.07 2.63 -1.30
C PRO A 108 -15.22 2.63 -2.30
N SER A 109 -16.44 3.02 -1.93
CA SER A 109 -17.63 2.96 -2.80
C SER A 109 -17.50 3.75 -4.11
N GLY A 110 -16.62 4.75 -4.15
CA GLY A 110 -16.32 5.55 -5.34
C GLY A 110 -15.13 5.06 -6.16
N LEU A 111 -14.46 3.97 -5.77
CA LEU A 111 -13.32 3.43 -6.51
C LEU A 111 -13.79 2.72 -7.78
N ASP A 112 -13.09 2.99 -8.87
CA ASP A 112 -13.25 2.27 -10.13
C ASP A 112 -12.32 1.05 -10.11
N ASP A 113 -12.87 -0.11 -9.79
CA ASP A 113 -12.14 -1.38 -9.69
C ASP A 113 -11.73 -1.92 -11.06
N SER A 114 -12.18 -1.32 -12.17
CA SER A 114 -11.72 -1.69 -13.51
C SER A 114 -10.34 -1.12 -13.85
N LYS A 115 -9.87 -0.11 -13.11
CA LYS A 115 -8.58 0.54 -13.35
C LYS A 115 -7.39 -0.38 -13.08
N PRO A 116 -6.41 -0.46 -13.99
CA PRO A 116 -5.24 -1.33 -13.83
C PRO A 116 -4.25 -0.81 -12.77
N ASP A 117 -4.34 0.48 -12.39
CA ASP A 117 -3.40 1.15 -11.50
C ASP A 117 -3.94 1.31 -10.06
N LEU A 118 -5.02 0.60 -9.67
CA LEU A 118 -5.56 0.71 -8.32
C LEU A 118 -4.60 0.16 -7.25
N LEU A 119 -3.77 -0.83 -7.62
CA LEU A 119 -2.70 -1.36 -6.80
C LEU A 119 -1.41 -1.49 -7.62
N THR A 120 -0.27 -1.48 -6.93
CA THR A 120 1.05 -1.73 -7.52
C THR A 120 1.72 -2.91 -6.83
N VAL A 121 2.16 -3.90 -7.60
CA VAL A 121 2.94 -5.03 -7.07
C VAL A 121 4.36 -4.55 -6.74
N ILE A 122 4.80 -4.82 -5.52
CA ILE A 122 6.16 -4.49 -5.04
C ILE A 122 7.05 -5.72 -4.86
N GLY A 123 6.49 -6.91 -5.07
CA GLY A 123 7.23 -8.16 -5.18
C GLY A 123 6.33 -9.39 -5.11
N GLY A 124 6.80 -10.50 -5.68
CA GLY A 124 6.14 -11.79 -5.60
C GLY A 124 7.11 -12.93 -5.29
N THR A 125 6.56 -14.09 -4.90
CA THR A 125 7.30 -15.35 -4.81
C THR A 125 6.53 -16.51 -5.41
N PHE A 126 7.25 -17.45 -6.03
CA PHE A 126 6.73 -18.75 -6.46
C PHE A 126 7.58 -19.84 -5.80
N ASN A 127 6.98 -20.67 -4.95
CA ASN A 127 7.67 -21.67 -4.14
C ASN A 127 8.91 -21.07 -3.42
N ASP A 128 8.69 -19.96 -2.72
CA ASP A 128 9.69 -19.16 -1.98
C ASP A 128 10.78 -18.48 -2.83
N GLN A 129 10.74 -18.61 -4.15
CA GLN A 129 11.66 -17.92 -5.07
C GLN A 129 11.06 -16.59 -5.50
N LYS A 130 11.80 -15.49 -5.30
CA LYS A 130 11.36 -14.15 -5.72
C LYS A 130 11.32 -14.01 -7.24
N PHE A 131 10.35 -13.26 -7.73
CA PHE A 131 10.23 -12.84 -9.12
C PHE A 131 9.74 -11.39 -9.23
#